data_AF-A0AAD6CB66-F1
#
_entry.id   AF-A0AAD6CB66-F1
#
_cell.length_a   1.000
_cell.length_b   1.000
_cell.length_c   1.000
_cell.angle_alpha   90.00
_cell.angle_beta   90.00
_cell.angle_gamma   90.00
#
_symmetry.space_group_name_H-M   'P 1'
#
loop_
_entity.id
_entity.type
_entity.pdbx_description
1 polymer ?
#
loop_
_entity_poly.entity_id
_entity_poly.type
_entity_poly.pdbx_seq_one_letter_code
_entity_poly.pdbx_strand_id
1 'polypeptide(L)'
;MSNRNLVEICPFRSLLEPAEPEGKYQYFPQSDWTEGVYTDYRAFDKEGIEPQYAFGYGLSYTMFDFSNLNVSKKSASPSTYPAKAAILPGGNPRLFDELVTVTATVKHTGSVEGKEVAQLYVGIPNGTGSPASWL
;
A
#
# COMPACT_ATOMS: atom_id res chain seq x y z
N MET A 1 8.07 -36.97 -21.93
CA MET A 1 8.94 -35.78 -21.98
C MET A 1 8.74 -35.01 -20.69
N SER A 2 9.86 -34.53 -20.13
CA SER A 2 10.09 -34.24 -18.72
C SER A 2 9.06 -33.31 -18.05
N ASN A 3 8.51 -33.77 -16.93
CA ASN A 3 7.67 -33.02 -16.01
C ASN A 3 8.56 -32.00 -15.30
N ARG A 4 8.65 -30.78 -15.83
CA ARG A 4 9.33 -29.70 -15.13
C ARG A 4 8.41 -29.25 -14.00
N ASN A 5 8.82 -29.57 -12.77
CA ASN A 5 8.40 -28.88 -11.56
C ASN A 5 8.71 -27.39 -11.73
N LEU A 6 7.82 -26.66 -12.38
CA LEU A 6 7.79 -25.22 -12.26
C LEU A 6 7.23 -24.98 -10.87
N VAL A 7 8.14 -24.60 -9.97
CA VAL A 7 7.79 -23.90 -8.74
C VAL A 7 6.75 -22.84 -9.14
N GLU A 8 5.60 -22.91 -8.48
CA GLU A 8 4.45 -22.06 -8.72
C GLU A 8 4.83 -20.64 -8.25
N ILE A 9 5.44 -19.86 -9.14
CA ILE A 9 6.11 -18.60 -8.76
C ILE A 9 5.12 -17.46 -8.48
N CYS A 10 3.83 -17.56 -8.82
CA CYS A 10 2.88 -16.47 -8.55
C CYS A 10 1.42 -16.95 -8.44
N PRO A 11 0.66 -16.51 -7.42
CA PRO A 11 -0.81 -16.59 -7.40
C PRO A 11 -1.51 -15.59 -8.34
N PHE A 12 -0.87 -15.19 -9.45
CA PHE A 12 -1.37 -14.18 -10.39
C PHE A 12 -2.05 -14.76 -11.62
N ARG A 13 -2.64 -15.95 -11.52
CA ARG A 13 -3.31 -16.58 -12.67
C ARG A 13 -4.36 -15.65 -13.31
N SER A 14 -5.04 -14.82 -12.53
CA SER A 14 -6.01 -13.82 -13.01
C SER A 14 -5.41 -12.53 -13.61
N LEU A 15 -4.12 -12.27 -13.42
CA LEU A 15 -3.46 -11.04 -13.91
C LEU A 15 -2.81 -11.25 -15.28
N LEU A 16 -2.52 -12.51 -15.62
CA LEU A 16 -1.97 -12.92 -16.92
C LEU A 16 -3.05 -13.45 -17.87
N GLU A 17 -4.21 -13.83 -17.36
CA GLU A 17 -5.36 -14.25 -18.15
C GLU A 17 -6.35 -13.07 -18.26
N PRO A 18 -6.61 -12.52 -19.47
CA PRO A 18 -7.58 -11.44 -19.62
C PRO A 18 -8.96 -11.90 -19.16
N ALA A 19 -9.81 -10.95 -18.74
CA ALA A 19 -11.20 -11.24 -18.44
C ALA A 19 -11.91 -11.66 -19.75
N GLU A 20 -12.03 -12.96 -19.95
CA GLU A 20 -12.67 -13.52 -21.13
C GLU A 20 -14.20 -13.34 -21.02
N PRO A 21 -14.89 -13.10 -22.14
CA PRO A 21 -16.34 -13.04 -22.15
C PRO A 21 -16.94 -14.42 -21.81
N GLU A 22 -17.49 -14.56 -20.61
CA GLU A 22 -18.12 -15.81 -20.16
C GLU A 22 -19.66 -15.79 -20.22
N GLY A 23 -20.25 -16.92 -20.64
CA GLY A 23 -21.67 -17.19 -20.55
C GLY A 23 -22.58 -16.20 -21.32
N LYS A 24 -23.65 -15.73 -20.66
CA LYS A 24 -24.70 -14.88 -21.28
C LYS A 24 -24.23 -13.47 -21.66
N TYR A 25 -23.03 -13.08 -21.24
CA TYR A 25 -22.46 -11.74 -21.46
C TYR A 25 -21.40 -11.72 -22.54
N GLN A 26 -21.45 -12.67 -23.49
CA GLN A 26 -20.43 -12.81 -24.53
C GLN A 26 -20.21 -11.54 -25.38
N TYR A 27 -21.28 -10.75 -25.55
CA TYR A 27 -21.25 -9.47 -26.28
C TYR A 27 -21.08 -8.24 -25.37
N PHE A 28 -21.02 -8.44 -24.05
CA PHE A 28 -20.97 -7.39 -23.01
C PHE A 28 -20.01 -7.81 -21.89
N PRO A 29 -18.69 -7.88 -22.13
CA PRO A 29 -17.73 -8.37 -21.13
C PRO A 29 -17.87 -7.58 -19.82
N GLN A 30 -17.85 -8.30 -18.69
CA GLN A 30 -17.92 -7.74 -17.35
C GLN A 30 -16.59 -7.94 -16.64
N SER A 31 -16.23 -7.01 -15.75
CA SER A 31 -15.04 -7.09 -14.91
C SER A 31 -15.48 -6.76 -13.49
N ASP A 32 -15.62 -7.80 -12.67
CA ASP A 32 -16.07 -7.68 -11.29
C ASP A 32 -14.87 -7.51 -10.36
N TRP A 33 -14.81 -6.39 -9.64
CA TRP A 33 -13.71 -6.04 -8.74
C TRP A 33 -13.95 -6.62 -7.34
N THR A 34 -13.86 -7.95 -7.25
CA THR A 34 -14.12 -8.71 -6.02
C THR A 34 -13.00 -8.58 -4.98
N GLU A 35 -11.81 -8.17 -5.40
CA GLU A 35 -10.62 -7.94 -4.56
C GLU A 35 -10.76 -6.70 -3.65
N GLY A 36 -11.69 -5.79 -3.95
CA GLY A 36 -11.90 -4.57 -3.17
C GLY A 36 -10.65 -3.69 -3.14
N VAL A 37 -10.16 -3.36 -1.94
CA VAL A 37 -8.97 -2.51 -1.77
C VAL A 37 -7.64 -3.27 -1.88
N TYR A 38 -7.70 -4.60 -2.01
CA TYR A 38 -6.53 -5.48 -2.04
C TYR A 38 -5.99 -5.62 -3.47
N THR A 39 -5.35 -4.57 -3.94
CA THR A 39 -4.66 -4.51 -5.23
C THR A 39 -3.17 -4.26 -5.00
N ASP A 40 -2.31 -4.76 -5.89
CA ASP A 40 -0.85 -4.57 -5.83
C ASP A 40 -0.22 -5.10 -4.52
N TYR A 41 0.67 -4.36 -3.86
CA TYR A 41 1.33 -4.78 -2.61
C TYR A 41 0.35 -5.24 -1.53
N ARG A 42 -0.86 -4.68 -1.50
CA ARG A 42 -1.89 -5.05 -0.52
C ARG A 42 -2.40 -6.47 -0.74
N ALA A 43 -2.45 -6.92 -1.99
CA ALA A 43 -2.79 -8.29 -2.32
C ALA A 43 -1.66 -9.24 -1.89
N PHE A 44 -0.40 -8.86 -2.12
CA PHE A 44 0.75 -9.63 -1.66
C PHE A 44 0.81 -9.79 -0.15
N ASP A 45 0.64 -8.69 0.58
CA ASP A 45 0.65 -8.69 2.04
C ASP A 45 -0.49 -9.55 2.60
N LYS A 46 -1.67 -9.51 1.98
CA LYS A 46 -2.84 -10.30 2.40
C LYS A 46 -2.65 -11.79 2.17
N GLU A 47 -2.12 -12.18 1.01
CA GLU A 47 -1.93 -13.58 0.62
C GLU A 47 -0.59 -14.17 1.08
N GLY A 48 0.27 -13.37 1.74
CA GLY A 48 1.57 -13.79 2.24
C GLY A 48 2.58 -14.12 1.13
N ILE A 49 2.46 -13.48 -0.02
CA ILE A 49 3.31 -13.71 -1.20
C ILE A 49 4.54 -12.83 -1.10
N GLU A 50 5.73 -13.40 -1.19
CA GLU A 50 6.99 -12.65 -1.21
C GLU A 50 7.31 -12.17 -2.64
N PRO A 51 7.25 -10.86 -2.94
CA PRO A 51 7.58 -10.35 -4.27
C PRO A 51 9.09 -10.35 -4.48
N GLN A 52 9.53 -10.56 -5.74
CA GLN A 52 10.95 -10.42 -6.08
C GLN A 52 11.48 -8.99 -5.86
N TYR A 53 10.63 -7.99 -6.12
CA TYR A 53 10.88 -6.59 -5.83
C TYR A 53 9.61 -6.00 -5.22
N ALA A 54 9.66 -5.59 -3.95
CA ALA A 54 8.50 -5.04 -3.26
C ALA A 54 8.14 -3.64 -3.79
N PHE A 55 6.90 -3.23 -3.55
CA PHE A 55 6.47 -1.86 -3.83
C PHE A 55 7.34 -0.86 -3.04
N GLY A 56 7.79 0.20 -3.72
CA GLY A 56 8.68 1.19 -3.14
C GLY A 56 10.14 0.75 -2.99
N TYR A 57 10.52 -0.45 -3.47
CA TYR A 57 11.90 -0.90 -3.46
C TYR A 57 12.74 -0.18 -4.53
N GLY A 58 13.92 0.29 -4.13
CA GLY A 58 14.89 0.92 -5.02
C GLY A 58 16.31 0.76 -4.50
N LEU A 59 17.24 0.40 -5.39
CA LEU A 59 18.66 0.37 -5.06
C LEU A 59 19.28 1.76 -5.21
N SER A 60 20.27 2.02 -4.36
CA SER A 60 21.15 3.18 -4.46
C SER A 60 22.61 2.70 -4.50
N TYR A 61 23.51 3.55 -4.97
CA TYR A 61 24.96 3.30 -4.90
C TYR A 61 25.54 3.54 -3.49
N THR A 62 24.69 3.94 -2.55
CA THR A 62 25.03 4.17 -1.15
C THR A 62 23.97 3.57 -0.22
N MET A 63 24.25 3.58 1.08
CA MET A 63 23.38 3.03 2.12
C MET A 63 22.87 4.14 3.04
N PHE A 64 21.67 3.92 3.59
CA PHE A 64 21.01 4.82 4.53
C PHE A 64 20.46 4.05 5.72
N ASP A 65 20.73 4.56 6.92
CA ASP A 65 20.21 4.02 8.16
C ASP A 65 19.07 4.90 8.71
N PHE A 66 17.99 4.25 9.13
CA PHE A 66 16.86 4.90 9.78
C PHE A 66 16.95 4.74 11.30
N SER A 67 16.77 5.82 12.04
CA SER A 67 16.83 5.82 13.51
C SER A 67 15.90 6.88 14.11
N ASN A 68 15.73 6.85 15.44
CA ASN A 68 15.00 7.85 16.21
C ASN A 68 13.57 8.12 15.69
N LEU A 69 12.79 7.06 15.45
CA LEU A 69 11.37 7.22 15.12
C LEU A 69 10.64 7.87 16.31
N ASN A 70 10.01 9.01 16.07
CA ASN A 70 9.25 9.75 17.06
C ASN A 70 7.85 10.06 16.53
N VAL A 71 6.86 9.96 17.42
CA VAL A 71 5.46 10.23 17.10
C VAL A 71 4.99 11.33 18.05
N SER A 72 4.59 12.46 17.48
CA SER A 72 4.08 13.61 18.23
C SER A 72 2.60 13.83 17.92
N LYS A 73 1.76 13.83 18.95
CA LYS A 73 0.33 14.12 18.82
C LYS A 73 0.16 15.64 18.71
N LYS A 74 -0.64 16.10 17.74
CA LYS A 74 -1.15 17.47 17.74
C LYS A 74 -2.38 17.57 18.63
N SER A 75 -2.71 18.79 19.06
CA SER A 75 -3.79 19.08 20.02
C SER A 75 -5.21 18.73 19.53
N ALA A 76 -5.36 18.19 18.33
CA ALA A 76 -6.64 17.71 17.84
C ALA A 76 -7.10 16.50 18.67
N SER A 77 -8.33 16.55 19.18
CA SER A 77 -8.99 15.40 19.79
C SER A 77 -9.63 14.57 18.68
N PRO A 78 -9.08 13.40 18.31
CA PRO A 78 -9.67 12.60 17.26
C PRO A 78 -11.01 12.03 17.73
N SER A 79 -12.03 12.18 16.91
CA SER A 79 -13.33 11.51 17.05
C SER A 79 -13.57 10.62 15.83
N THR A 80 -14.40 9.58 15.98
CA THR A 80 -14.72 8.63 14.90
C THR A 80 -15.24 9.34 13.65
N TYR A 81 -15.98 10.43 13.83
CA TYR A 81 -16.43 11.32 12.77
C TYR A 81 -15.94 12.73 13.02
N PRO A 82 -15.44 13.44 12.00
CA PRO A 82 -15.09 14.84 12.13
C PRO A 82 -16.33 15.67 12.48
N ALA A 83 -16.11 16.78 13.19
CA ALA A 83 -17.17 17.75 13.43
C ALA A 83 -17.78 18.22 12.09
N LYS A 84 -19.10 18.43 12.08
CA LYS A 84 -19.81 18.91 10.90
C LYS A 84 -19.25 20.28 10.48
N ALA A 85 -18.85 20.40 9.22
CA ALA A 85 -18.41 21.64 8.61
C ALA A 85 -19.07 21.81 7.23
N ALA A 86 -18.94 23.00 6.64
CA ALA A 86 -19.37 23.23 5.27
C ALA A 86 -18.58 22.31 4.32
N ILE A 87 -19.28 21.66 3.39
CA ILE A 87 -18.65 20.80 2.40
C ILE A 87 -18.01 21.68 1.33
N LEU A 88 -16.71 21.52 1.17
CA LEU A 88 -15.90 22.17 0.13
C LEU A 88 -15.48 21.12 -0.91
N PRO A 89 -14.91 21.51 -2.06
CA PRO A 89 -14.27 20.55 -2.97
C PRO A 89 -13.24 19.70 -2.19
N GLY A 90 -13.42 18.38 -2.20
CA GLY A 90 -12.63 17.45 -1.37
C GLY A 90 -13.34 16.97 -0.09
N GLY A 91 -14.54 17.48 0.24
CA GLY A 91 -15.38 16.98 1.32
C GLY A 91 -15.38 17.86 2.57
N ASN A 92 -15.51 17.23 3.74
CA ASN A 92 -15.43 17.94 5.01
C ASN A 92 -13.96 18.36 5.26
N PRO A 93 -13.64 19.66 5.39
CA PRO A 93 -12.26 20.13 5.55
C PRO A 93 -11.54 19.53 6.77
N ARG A 94 -12.29 19.12 7.80
CA ARG A 94 -11.76 18.50 9.02
C ARG A 94 -11.16 17.11 8.81
N LEU A 95 -11.42 16.46 7.67
CA LEU A 95 -10.77 15.20 7.31
C LEU A 95 -9.27 15.38 7.04
N PHE A 96 -8.83 16.61 6.78
CA PHE A 96 -7.45 16.95 6.46
C PHE A 96 -6.72 17.61 7.63
N ASP A 97 -7.32 17.64 8.82
CA ASP A 97 -6.68 18.16 10.02
C ASP A 97 -5.50 17.24 10.43
N GLU A 98 -4.32 17.82 10.62
CA GLU A 98 -3.15 17.05 11.03
C GLU A 98 -3.26 16.61 12.50
N LEU A 99 -3.44 15.30 12.72
CA LEU A 99 -3.60 14.72 14.06
C LEU A 99 -2.27 14.36 14.72
N VAL A 100 -1.31 13.88 13.91
CA VAL A 100 -0.04 13.31 14.37
C VAL A 100 1.04 13.72 13.38
N THR A 101 2.22 14.05 13.89
CA THR A 101 3.43 14.22 13.09
C THR A 101 4.43 13.14 13.50
N VAL A 102 4.84 12.34 12.52
CA VAL A 102 5.86 11.30 12.68
C VAL A 102 7.17 11.82 12.11
N THR A 103 8.25 11.69 12.87
CA THR A 103 9.59 12.06 12.44
C THR A 103 10.55 10.88 12.59
N ALA A 104 11.52 10.79 11.69
CA ALA A 104 12.59 9.81 11.74
C ALA A 104 13.89 10.47 11.27
N THR A 105 15.02 9.97 11.75
CA THR A 105 16.34 10.41 11.32
C THR A 105 16.87 9.46 10.25
N VAL A 106 17.19 10.01 9.08
CA VAL A 106 17.86 9.27 7.99
C VAL A 106 19.33 9.67 7.98
N LYS A 107 20.22 8.69 8.12
CA LYS A 107 21.66 8.89 8.11
C LYS A 107 22.28 8.22 6.90
N HIS A 108 23.00 8.99 6.09
CA HIS A 108 23.83 8.46 5.02
C HIS A 108 25.07 7.75 5.59
N THR A 109 25.32 6.51 5.17
CA THR A 109 26.40 5.66 5.71
C THR A 109 27.38 5.14 4.67
N GLY A 110 27.19 5.40 3.38
CA GLY A 110 28.12 5.00 2.33
C GLY A 110 29.11 6.10 1.90
N SER A 111 29.90 5.77 0.87
CA SER A 111 31.04 6.58 0.39
C SER A 111 30.71 7.51 -0.78
N VAL A 112 29.54 7.35 -1.41
CA VAL A 112 29.09 8.12 -2.58
C VAL A 112 27.83 8.88 -2.20
N GLU A 113 27.70 10.14 -2.62
CA GLU A 113 26.47 10.90 -2.41
C GLU A 113 25.26 10.20 -3.07
N GLY A 114 24.13 10.22 -2.37
CA GLY A 114 22.90 9.60 -2.84
C GLY A 114 21.65 10.31 -2.34
N LYS A 115 20.51 9.91 -2.90
CA LYS A 115 19.18 10.34 -2.47
C LYS A 115 18.42 9.12 -1.95
N GLU A 116 17.56 9.36 -0.96
CA GLU A 116 16.76 8.33 -0.31
C GLU A 116 15.29 8.76 -0.29
N VAL A 117 14.36 7.80 -0.45
CA VAL A 117 12.92 8.04 -0.44
C VAL A 117 12.33 7.36 0.79
N ALA A 118 12.23 8.10 1.89
CA ALA A 118 11.61 7.62 3.12
C ALA A 118 10.10 7.40 2.94
N GLN A 119 9.61 6.21 3.29
CA GLN A 119 8.21 5.81 3.18
C GLN A 119 7.66 5.47 4.58
N LEU A 120 6.44 5.93 4.89
CA LEU A 120 5.75 5.63 6.14
C LEU A 120 4.50 4.81 5.82
N TYR A 121 4.40 3.63 6.43
CA TYR A 121 3.22 2.78 6.31
C TYR A 121 2.43 2.76 7.62
N VAL A 122 1.10 2.81 7.53
CA VAL A 122 0.19 2.86 8.67
C VAL A 122 -0.78 1.68 8.61
N GLY A 123 -0.85 0.89 9.69
CA GLY A 123 -1.87 -0.14 9.86
C GLY A 123 -3.09 0.39 10.61
N ILE A 124 -4.28 0.26 10.02
CA ILE A 124 -5.54 0.69 10.66
C ILE A 124 -6.16 -0.53 11.36
N PRO A 125 -6.18 -0.59 12.71
CA PRO A 125 -6.72 -1.73 13.42
C PRO A 125 -8.24 -1.81 13.26
N ASN A 126 -8.77 -3.03 13.15
CA ASN A 126 -10.21 -3.34 13.06
C ASN A 126 -10.96 -2.73 11.87
N GLY A 127 -10.25 -2.27 10.84
CA GLY A 127 -10.90 -1.95 9.57
C GLY A 127 -11.33 -3.24 8.86
N THR A 128 -12.63 -3.49 8.75
CA THR A 128 -13.15 -4.57 7.90
C THR A 128 -12.62 -4.39 6.48
N GLY A 129 -11.85 -5.35 5.97
CA GLY A 129 -11.23 -5.25 4.65
C GLY A 129 -10.03 -4.29 4.59
N SER A 130 -9.38 -3.94 5.71
CA SER A 130 -8.16 -3.14 5.69
C SER A 130 -6.92 -4.00 5.44
N PRO A 131 -6.04 -3.63 4.50
CA PRO A 131 -4.70 -4.18 4.38
C PRO A 131 -3.89 -3.88 5.65
N ALA A 132 -2.88 -4.71 5.89
CA ALA A 132 -1.98 -4.59 7.03
C ALA A 132 -1.26 -3.23 7.06
N SER A 133 -1.02 -2.65 5.88
CA SER A 133 -0.24 -1.44 5.69
C SER A 133 -0.85 -0.53 4.61
N TRP A 134 -0.94 0.76 4.92
CA TRP A 134 -1.30 1.83 3.99
C TRP A 134 -0.13 2.81 3.88
N LEU A 135 0.35 3.09 2.66
CA LEU A 135 1.25 4.22 2.41
C LEU A 135 0.51 5.56 2.61
#